data_AF-A0A930K7W3-F1
#
_entry.id   AF-A0A930K7W3-F1
#
_cell.length_a   1.000
_cell.length_b   1.000
_cell.length_c   1.000
_cell.angle_alpha   90.00
_cell.angle_beta   90.00
_cell.angle_gamma   90.00
#
_symmetry.space_group_name_H-M   'P 1'
#
loop_
_entity.id
_entity.type
_entity.pdbx_description
1 polymer ?
#
loop_
_entity_poly.entity_id
_entity_poly.type
_entity_poly.pdbx_seq_one_letter_code
_entity_poly.pdbx_strand_id
1 'polypeptide(L)'
;MRQRDIIYLKENEFCITGAAIWMSEWELAELFYATQGEIRAAINRMLKDGAIPACHSTRYMPLENGHAAEVYSLEAIIAISFYLHTGFAAKFRRWIIQRITRENKQAVSLMLCISSGLES
;
A
#
# COMPACT_ATOMS: atom_id res chain seq x y z
N MET A 1 -12.87 17.81 -5.21
CA MET A 1 -12.03 17.01 -4.29
C MET A 1 -11.12 16.15 -5.14
N ARG A 2 -9.83 16.03 -4.82
CA ARG A 2 -9.01 15.01 -5.49
C ARG A 2 -9.42 13.67 -4.90
N GLN A 3 -9.96 12.80 -5.75
CA GLN A 3 -10.29 11.43 -5.38
C GLN A 3 -8.98 10.70 -5.04
N ARG A 4 -8.95 10.06 -3.88
CA ARG A 4 -7.86 9.16 -3.47
C ARG A 4 -8.43 7.76 -3.38
N ASP A 5 -7.56 6.80 -3.62
CA ASP A 5 -7.90 5.40 -3.47
C ASP A 5 -7.34 4.87 -2.13
N ILE A 6 -7.97 3.83 -1.63
CA ILE A 6 -7.59 3.10 -0.42
C ILE A 6 -7.50 1.61 -0.67
N ILE A 7 -6.77 0.95 0.22
CA ILE A 7 -6.81 -0.49 0.41
C ILE A 7 -7.73 -0.77 1.59
N TYR A 8 -8.61 -1.76 1.45
CA TYR A 8 -9.51 -2.15 2.52
C TYR A 8 -9.65 -3.67 2.58
N LEU A 9 -10.20 -4.17 3.68
CA LEU A 9 -10.47 -5.58 3.86
C LEU A 9 -11.97 -5.85 3.64
N LYS A 10 -12.31 -6.77 2.74
CA LYS A 10 -13.67 -7.29 2.54
C LYS A 10 -13.63 -8.79 2.70
N GLU A 11 -14.43 -9.35 3.61
CA GLU A 11 -14.51 -10.81 3.81
C GLU A 11 -13.14 -11.48 4.00
N ASN A 12 -12.22 -10.80 4.69
CA ASN A 12 -10.84 -11.25 4.91
C ASN A 12 -9.96 -11.24 3.64
N GLU A 13 -10.32 -10.53 2.58
CA GLU A 13 -9.47 -10.29 1.41
C GLU A 13 -9.15 -8.81 1.25
N PHE A 14 -7.92 -8.50 0.82
CA PHE A 14 -7.52 -7.13 0.55
C PHE A 14 -8.01 -6.70 -0.84
N CYS A 15 -8.72 -5.58 -0.88
CA CYS A 15 -9.24 -4.96 -2.09
C CYS A 15 -8.64 -3.56 -2.29
N ILE A 16 -8.59 -3.11 -3.54
CA ILE A 16 -8.07 -1.79 -3.91
C ILE A 16 -9.18 -1.05 -4.67
N THR A 17 -9.40 0.21 -4.36
CA THR A 17 -10.43 1.06 -5.01
C THR A 17 -9.96 1.73 -6.30
N GLY A 18 -8.65 1.88 -6.49
CA GLY A 18 -8.03 2.43 -7.70
C GLY A 18 -6.49 2.53 -7.58
N ALA A 19 -5.84 3.35 -8.40
CA ALA A 19 -4.38 3.40 -8.47
C ALA A 19 -3.74 4.49 -7.57
N ALA A 20 -4.49 5.52 -7.19
CA ALA A 20 -3.97 6.68 -6.48
C ALA A 20 -4.06 6.49 -4.95
N ILE A 21 -3.31 5.51 -4.43
CA ILE A 21 -3.42 5.09 -3.03
C ILE A 21 -2.83 6.12 -2.07
N TRP A 22 -3.68 6.62 -1.17
CA TRP A 22 -3.31 7.46 -0.04
C TRP A 22 -4.19 7.12 1.17
N MET A 23 -3.60 6.64 2.25
CA MET A 23 -4.34 6.22 3.44
C MET A 23 -3.89 6.96 4.70
N SER A 24 -4.84 7.36 5.53
CA SER A 24 -4.62 8.00 6.83
C SER A 24 -4.21 6.98 7.90
N GLU A 25 -3.67 7.47 9.02
CA GLU A 25 -3.33 6.63 10.18
C GLU A 25 -4.53 5.77 10.65
N TRP A 26 -5.74 6.34 10.64
CA TRP A 26 -6.97 5.63 11.00
C TRP A 26 -7.25 4.43 10.09
N GLU A 27 -7.18 4.66 8.78
CA GLU A 27 -7.45 3.61 7.79
C GLU A 27 -6.36 2.52 7.82
N LEU A 28 -5.12 2.87 8.18
CA LEU A 28 -4.05 1.89 8.39
C LEU A 28 -4.29 1.04 9.65
N ALA A 29 -4.79 1.64 10.72
CA ALA A 29 -5.19 0.93 11.93
C ALA A 29 -6.29 -0.10 11.61
N GLU A 30 -7.29 0.29 10.82
CA GLU A 30 -8.35 -0.60 10.33
C GLU A 30 -7.81 -1.71 9.41
N LEU A 31 -6.97 -1.35 8.42
CA LEU A 31 -6.41 -2.29 7.46
C LEU A 31 -5.57 -3.39 8.12
N PHE A 32 -4.77 -3.02 9.12
CA PHE A 32 -3.82 -3.93 9.77
C PHE A 32 -4.31 -4.51 11.09
N TYR A 33 -5.56 -4.22 11.50
CA TYR A 33 -6.11 -4.58 12.81
C TYR A 33 -5.11 -4.24 13.93
N ALA A 34 -4.61 -3.00 13.89
CA ALA A 34 -3.63 -2.47 14.82
C ALA A 34 -4.20 -1.23 15.52
N THR A 35 -3.68 -0.91 16.69
CA THR A 35 -3.99 0.35 17.36
C THR A 35 -3.30 1.52 16.65
N GLN A 36 -3.87 2.71 16.74
CA GLN A 36 -3.21 3.95 16.28
C GLN A 36 -1.80 4.12 16.87
N GLY A 37 -1.59 3.73 18.14
CA GLY A 37 -0.28 3.77 18.79
C GLY A 37 0.75 2.87 18.10
N GLU A 38 0.35 1.65 17.71
CA GLU A 38 1.22 0.74 16.94
C GLU A 38 1.53 1.27 15.55
N ILE A 39 0.54 1.87 14.87
CA ILE A 39 0.73 2.52 13.57
C ILE A 39 1.74 3.67 13.69
N ARG A 40 1.58 4.58 14.66
CA ARG A 40 2.53 5.67 14.91
C ARG A 40 3.93 5.15 15.22
N ALA A 41 4.04 4.12 16.05
CA ALA A 41 5.33 3.49 16.37
C ALA A 41 5.99 2.85 15.13
N ALA A 42 5.20 2.28 14.22
CA ALA A 42 5.69 1.73 12.96
C ALA A 42 6.16 2.83 11.99
N ILE A 43 5.36 3.89 11.80
CA ILE A 43 5.73 5.05 10.98
C ILE A 43 7.02 5.69 11.49
N ASN A 44 7.12 5.93 12.80
CA ASN A 44 8.30 6.53 13.40
C ASN A 44 9.56 5.68 13.20
N ARG A 45 9.46 4.35 13.27
CA ARG A 45 10.58 3.44 12.98
C ARG A 45 10.96 3.47 11.50
N MET A 46 9.98 3.38 10.61
CA MET A 46 10.19 3.48 9.16
C MET A 46 10.92 4.76 8.75
N LEU A 47 10.51 5.91 9.30
CA LEU A 47 11.12 7.20 9.01
C LEU A 47 12.55 7.29 9.57
N LYS A 48 12.80 6.75 10.78
CA LYS A 48 14.14 6.69 11.39
C LYS A 48 15.12 5.84 10.59
N ASP A 49 14.65 4.73 10.06
CA ASP A 49 15.47 3.81 9.26
C ASP A 49 15.75 4.36 7.85
N GLY A 50 15.14 5.49 7.48
CA GLY A 50 15.35 6.13 6.17
C GLY A 50 14.82 5.30 5.01
N ALA A 51 13.91 4.35 5.27
CA ALA A 51 13.41 3.42 4.26
C ALA A 51 12.76 4.15 3.06
N ILE A 52 12.09 5.29 3.31
CA ILE A 52 11.51 6.18 2.31
C ILE A 52 11.65 7.63 2.80
N PRO A 53 12.12 8.58 1.97
CA PRO A 53 12.17 9.98 2.37
C PRO A 53 10.77 10.52 2.72
N ALA A 54 10.67 11.26 3.82
CA ALA A 54 9.39 11.77 4.35
C ALA A 54 8.54 12.53 3.30
N CYS A 55 9.19 13.31 2.43
CA CYS A 55 8.52 14.07 1.37
C CYS A 55 7.85 13.19 0.29
N HIS A 56 8.28 11.94 0.15
CA HIS A 56 7.69 10.97 -0.78
C HIS A 56 6.67 10.06 -0.08
N SER A 57 6.81 9.84 1.23
CA SER A 57 5.97 8.92 1.99
C SER A 57 4.67 9.53 2.49
N THR A 58 4.63 10.83 2.79
CA THR A 58 3.44 11.46 3.38
C THR A 58 2.96 12.71 2.62
N ARG A 59 1.66 12.99 2.74
CA ARG A 59 1.01 14.22 2.26
C ARG A 59 -0.04 14.65 3.27
N TYR A 60 -0.26 15.96 3.40
CA TYR A 60 -1.42 16.48 4.09
C TYR A 60 -2.53 16.78 3.07
N MET A 61 -3.71 16.18 3.22
CA MET A 61 -4.82 16.41 2.29
C MET A 61 -6.20 16.35 2.95
N PRO A 62 -7.21 17.05 2.39
CA PRO A 62 -8.61 16.92 2.81
C PRO A 62 -9.15 15.51 2.52
N LEU A 63 -9.86 14.95 3.48
CA LEU A 63 -10.60 13.69 3.39
C LEU A 63 -12.09 13.94 3.15
N GLU A 64 -12.83 12.89 2.78
CA GLU A 64 -14.26 12.97 2.48
C GLU A 64 -15.12 13.34 3.68
N ASN A 65 -14.64 13.04 4.89
CA ASN A 65 -15.29 13.41 6.15
C ASN A 65 -15.12 14.91 6.51
N GLY A 66 -14.60 15.73 5.60
CA GLY A 66 -14.40 17.17 5.80
C GLY A 66 -13.16 17.54 6.62
N HIS A 67 -12.40 16.57 7.14
CA HIS A 67 -11.17 16.81 7.89
C HIS A 67 -9.94 16.65 7.00
N ALA A 68 -8.87 17.39 7.26
CA ALA A 68 -7.59 17.17 6.63
C ALA A 68 -6.69 16.32 7.55
N ALA A 69 -6.00 15.35 6.97
CA ALA A 69 -5.12 14.45 7.70
C ALA A 69 -3.81 14.23 6.93
N GLU A 70 -2.79 13.79 7.68
CA GLU A 70 -1.62 13.18 7.07
C GLU A 70 -2.00 11.80 6.52
N VAL A 71 -1.64 11.56 5.27
CA VAL A 71 -1.88 10.32 4.55
C VAL A 71 -0.58 9.79 3.96
N TYR A 72 -0.53 8.48 3.77
CA TYR A 72 0.65 7.70 3.44
C TYR A 72 0.49 7.07 2.06
N SER A 73 1.54 7.14 1.24
CA SER A 73 1.56 6.54 -0.12
C SER A 73 1.56 5.02 -0.08
N LEU A 74 1.31 4.35 -1.21
CA LEU A 74 1.38 2.89 -1.31
C LEU A 74 2.74 2.34 -0.84
N GLU A 75 3.84 2.97 -1.23
CA GLU A 75 5.20 2.58 -0.84
C GLU A 75 5.39 2.69 0.68
N ALA A 76 4.88 3.78 1.27
CA ALA A 76 4.89 3.96 2.72
C ALA A 76 4.05 2.89 3.44
N ILE A 77 2.86 2.55 2.92
CA ILE A 77 2.00 1.50 3.47
C ILE A 77 2.70 0.14 3.43
N ILE A 78 3.35 -0.18 2.31
CA ILE A 78 4.16 -1.39 2.17
C ILE A 78 5.28 -1.40 3.21
N ALA A 79 6.04 -0.32 3.33
CA ALA A 79 7.13 -0.21 4.30
C ALA A 79 6.62 -0.34 5.76
N ILE A 80 5.58 0.41 6.14
CA ILE A 80 4.93 0.34 7.46
C ILE A 80 4.54 -1.09 7.82
N SER A 81 4.05 -1.86 6.84
CA SER A 81 3.65 -3.26 7.09
C SER A 81 4.81 -4.14 7.58
N PHE A 82 6.08 -3.82 7.28
CA PHE A 82 7.25 -4.55 7.80
C PHE A 82 7.57 -4.20 9.26
N TYR A 83 7.14 -3.03 9.73
CA TYR A 83 7.31 -2.58 11.11
C TYR A 83 6.15 -3.00 12.03
N LEU A 84 5.13 -3.67 11.48
CA LEU A 84 3.98 -4.19 12.23
C LEU A 84 4.07 -5.71 12.41
N HIS A 85 3.79 -6.16 13.63
CA HIS A 85 3.81 -7.58 14.01
C HIS A 85 2.41 -8.23 14.01
N THR A 86 1.40 -7.58 13.42
CA THR A 86 0.04 -8.14 13.34
C THR A 86 -0.06 -9.25 12.28
N GLY A 87 -0.97 -10.19 12.47
CA GLY A 87 -1.26 -11.24 11.48
C GLY A 87 -1.75 -10.67 10.15
N PHE A 88 -2.48 -9.55 10.18
CA PHE A 88 -2.95 -8.85 8.99
C PHE A 88 -1.82 -8.15 8.24
N ALA A 89 -0.83 -7.57 8.92
CA ALA A 89 0.37 -7.03 8.27
C ALA A 89 1.14 -8.15 7.54
N ALA A 90 1.30 -9.33 8.16
CA ALA A 90 1.93 -10.48 7.50
C ALA A 90 1.12 -11.00 6.31
N LYS A 91 -0.21 -10.97 6.39
CA LYS A 91 -1.09 -11.31 5.27
C LYS A 91 -0.99 -10.29 4.13
N PHE A 92 -0.95 -9.01 4.45
CA PHE A 92 -0.81 -7.92 3.49
C PHE A 92 0.50 -8.02 2.71
N ARG A 93 1.63 -8.25 3.38
CA ARG A 93 2.93 -8.46 2.73
C ARG A 93 2.90 -9.61 1.72
N ARG A 94 2.27 -10.73 2.07
CA ARG A 94 2.09 -11.86 1.13
C ARG A 94 1.20 -11.47 -0.05
N TRP A 95 0.10 -10.79 0.21
CA TRP A 95 -0.85 -10.37 -0.81
C TRP A 95 -0.23 -9.41 -1.82
N ILE A 96 0.51 -8.38 -1.38
CA ILE A 96 1.11 -7.41 -2.30
C ILE A 96 2.22 -8.05 -3.16
N ILE A 97 3.04 -8.93 -2.57
CA ILE A 97 4.06 -9.69 -3.32
C ILE A 97 3.41 -10.57 -4.39
N GLN A 98 2.34 -11.27 -4.05
CA GLN A 98 1.60 -12.10 -5.02
C GLN A 98 1.00 -11.25 -6.14
N ARG A 99 0.48 -10.06 -5.83
CA ARG A 99 -0.09 -9.14 -6.82
C ARG A 99 0.97 -8.64 -7.80
N ILE A 100 2.08 -8.11 -7.31
CA ILE A 100 3.20 -7.61 -8.13
C ILE A 100 3.79 -8.76 -8.96
N THR A 101 3.94 -9.95 -8.39
CA THR A 101 4.50 -11.10 -9.12
C THR A 101 3.55 -11.59 -10.22
N ARG A 102 2.23 -11.55 -10.00
CA ARG A 102 1.24 -11.91 -11.04
C ARG A 102 1.27 -10.92 -12.20
N GLU A 103 1.32 -9.63 -11.91
CA GLU A 103 1.42 -8.57 -12.94
C GLU A 103 2.73 -8.70 -13.73
N ASN A 104 3.86 -8.92 -13.05
CA ASN A 104 5.14 -9.17 -13.71
C ASN A 104 5.12 -10.43 -14.58
N LYS A 105 4.49 -11.52 -14.13
CA LYS A 105 4.33 -12.72 -14.96
C LYS A 105 3.46 -12.48 -16.20
N GLN A 106 2.40 -11.66 -16.09
CA GLN A 106 1.59 -11.27 -17.25
C GLN A 106 2.39 -10.40 -18.22
N ALA A 107 3.14 -9.42 -17.73
CA ALA A 107 4.01 -8.58 -18.54
C ALA A 107 5.11 -9.38 -19.27
N VAL A 108 5.76 -10.32 -18.57
CA VAL A 108 6.76 -11.22 -19.17
C VAL A 108 6.13 -12.19 -20.18
N SER A 109 4.94 -12.73 -19.88
CA SER A 109 4.20 -13.58 -20.83
C SER A 109 3.81 -12.84 -22.10
N LEU A 110 3.41 -11.56 -21.99
CA LEU A 110 3.08 -10.71 -23.15
C LEU A 110 4.32 -10.44 -24.00
N MET A 111 5.47 -10.15 -23.37
CA MET A 111 6.75 -9.95 -24.06
C MET A 111 7.19 -11.19 -24.85
N LEU A 112 7.07 -12.39 -24.28
CA LEU A 112 7.44 -13.64 -24.95
C LEU A 112 6.53 -13.95 -26.16
N CYS A 113 5.23 -13.64 -26.07
CA CYS A 113 4.30 -13.80 -27.19
C CYS A 113 4.57 -12.81 -28.33
N ILE A 114 5.18 -11.66 -28.06
CA ILE A 114 5.54 -10.68 -29.10
C ILE A 114 6.84 -11.10 -29.81
N SER A 115 7.77 -11.74 -29.10
CA SER A 115 9.02 -12.24 -29.72
C SER A 115 8.84 -13.46 -30.63
N SER A 116 7.75 -14.23 -30.48
CA SER A 116 7.45 -15.39 -31.33
C SER A 116 6.63 -15.06 -32.59
N GLY A 117 6.34 -13.78 -32.84
CA GLY A 117 5.59 -13.30 -34.01
C GLY A 117 6.43 -12.61 -35.10
N LEU A 118 7.76 -12.67 -35.01
CA LEU A 118 8.70 -12.03 -35.95
C LEU A 118 9.64 -13.06 -36.58
N GLU A 119 9.08 -14.14 -37.11
CA GLU A 119 9.75 -14.97 -38.12
C GLU A 119 8.78 -15.12 -39.30
N SER A 120 8.98 -14.29 -40.32
CA SER A 120 8.37 -14.39 -41.65
C SER A 120 9.34 -13.79 -42.68
#